data_AF-A0A2V5NVY5-F1
#
_entry.id   AF-A0A2V5NVY5-F1
#
_cell.length_a   1.000
_cell.length_b   1.000
_cell.length_c   1.000
_cell.angle_alpha   90.00
_cell.angle_beta   90.00
_cell.angle_gamma   90.00
#
_symmetry.space_group_name_H-M   'P 1'
#
loop_
_entity.id
_entity.type
_entity.pdbx_description
1 polymer ?
#
loop_
_entity_poly.entity_id
_entity_poly.type
_entity_poly.pdbx_seq_one_letter_code
_entity_poly.pdbx_strand_id
1 'polypeptide(L)'
;FAPAPLCYWAGAITILFQITLILSGNLSWLNYITIVLCIACFDDHFLARLLSVPHSLPAHLTVSHTIVVSFVTAIVLALSWRPARNLFSRRQLMNASFEPLHLVNTYGAFGAVTRERLEVVIEGTDAEFADVSAEWREYEFKGKPGDVNRPPCIVSPYHWKLDWQMWFAAMSPPDLHPWFFALVQRLLEGEHKILRLFAHSPFPDAPPKFIRAGWYRYQFTKPGERSWWMRTYVAEYLPPMTLRNGSTELRQRS
;
A
#
# COMPACT_ATOMS: atom_id res chain seq x y z
N PHE A 1 -24.00 -17.51 -10.71
CA PHE A 1 -24.23 -17.68 -12.16
C PHE A 1 -23.68 -18.99 -12.69
N ALA A 2 -22.49 -19.42 -12.23
CA ALA A 2 -21.88 -20.67 -12.66
C ALA A 2 -22.37 -21.88 -11.83
N PRO A 3 -22.26 -23.12 -12.37
CA PRO A 3 -22.46 -24.34 -11.60
C PRO A 3 -21.52 -24.41 -10.39
N ALA A 4 -21.97 -25.06 -9.31
CA ALA A 4 -21.24 -25.14 -8.04
C ALA A 4 -19.76 -25.53 -8.19
N PRO A 5 -19.36 -26.54 -9.00
CA PRO A 5 -17.95 -26.89 -9.17
C PRO A 5 -17.10 -25.73 -9.70
N LEU A 6 -17.63 -24.94 -10.64
CA LEU A 6 -16.90 -23.82 -11.23
C LEU A 6 -16.77 -22.65 -10.24
N CYS A 7 -17.82 -22.39 -9.45
CA CYS A 7 -17.76 -21.42 -8.36
C CYS A 7 -16.72 -21.82 -7.31
N TYR A 8 -16.67 -23.08 -6.89
CA TYR A 8 -15.68 -23.56 -5.91
C TYR A 8 -14.26 -23.39 -6.42
N TRP A 9 -13.99 -23.78 -7.67
CA TRP A 9 -12.66 -23.59 -8.26
C TRP A 9 -12.28 -22.12 -8.36
N ALA A 10 -13.18 -21.26 -8.82
CA ALA A 10 -12.93 -19.82 -8.89
C ALA A 10 -12.60 -19.24 -7.49
N GLY A 11 -13.44 -19.53 -6.50
CA GLY A 11 -13.23 -19.09 -5.12
C GLY A 11 -11.92 -19.61 -4.53
N ALA A 12 -11.62 -20.91 -4.66
CA ALA A 12 -10.41 -21.53 -4.13
C ALA A 12 -9.14 -20.98 -4.77
N ILE A 13 -9.11 -20.81 -6.10
CA ILE A 13 -7.98 -20.24 -6.83
C ILE A 13 -7.75 -18.78 -6.39
N THR A 14 -8.82 -17.99 -6.28
CA THR A 14 -8.70 -16.61 -5.81
C THR A 14 -8.19 -16.56 -4.37
N ILE A 15 -8.71 -17.38 -3.46
CA ILE A 15 -8.24 -17.43 -2.06
C ILE A 15 -6.75 -17.82 -2.01
N LEU A 16 -6.34 -18.86 -2.74
CA LEU A 16 -4.94 -19.27 -2.80
C LEU A 16 -4.02 -18.16 -3.33
N PHE A 17 -4.49 -17.45 -4.35
CA PHE A 17 -3.78 -16.29 -4.88
C PHE A 17 -3.67 -15.17 -3.83
N GLN A 18 -4.75 -14.85 -3.11
CA GLN A 18 -4.72 -13.85 -2.04
C GLN A 18 -3.80 -14.25 -0.88
N ILE A 19 -3.78 -15.53 -0.48
CA ILE A 19 -2.85 -16.05 0.54
C ILE A 19 -1.41 -15.88 0.06
N THR A 20 -1.12 -16.19 -1.20
CA THR A 20 0.21 -15.99 -1.79
C THR A 20 0.62 -14.51 -1.73
N LEU A 21 -0.30 -13.59 -2.03
CA LEU A 21 -0.06 -12.15 -1.90
C LEU A 21 0.16 -11.71 -0.45
N ILE A 22 -0.57 -12.26 0.52
CA ILE A 22 -0.36 -11.98 1.95
C ILE A 22 1.05 -12.39 2.38
N LEU A 23 1.50 -13.58 1.97
CA LEU A 23 2.81 -14.13 2.34
C LEU A 23 3.99 -13.42 1.63
N SER A 24 3.76 -12.81 0.47
CA SER A 24 4.80 -12.17 -0.34
C SER A 24 4.72 -10.64 -0.35
N GLY A 25 3.70 -10.08 -1.02
CA GLY A 25 3.53 -8.65 -1.28
C GLY A 25 2.87 -7.87 -0.16
N ASN A 26 2.25 -8.55 0.81
CA ASN A 26 1.86 -7.99 2.10
C ASN A 26 0.93 -6.76 1.96
N LEU A 27 -0.11 -6.86 1.10
CA LEU A 27 -1.05 -5.77 0.76
C LEU A 27 -2.11 -5.51 1.84
N SER A 28 -1.70 -5.51 3.11
CA SER A 28 -2.53 -5.09 4.24
C SER A 28 -3.88 -5.83 4.30
N TRP A 29 -4.98 -5.15 4.61
CA TRP A 29 -6.33 -5.71 4.78
C TRP A 29 -7.03 -6.08 3.46
N LEU A 30 -6.56 -5.59 2.30
CA LEU A 30 -7.27 -5.74 1.01
C LEU A 30 -7.38 -7.21 0.57
N ASN A 31 -6.34 -8.00 0.84
CA ASN A 31 -6.36 -9.43 0.53
C ASN A 31 -7.43 -10.17 1.35
N TYR A 32 -7.61 -9.80 2.63
CA TYR A 32 -8.59 -10.43 3.51
C TYR A 32 -10.01 -10.14 3.08
N ILE A 33 -10.32 -8.91 2.67
CA ILE A 33 -11.66 -8.61 2.14
C ILE A 33 -11.95 -9.44 0.90
N THR A 34 -10.96 -9.58 0.02
CA THR A 34 -11.13 -10.41 -1.17
C THR A 34 -11.38 -11.88 -0.80
N ILE A 35 -10.64 -12.41 0.18
CA ILE A 35 -10.86 -13.77 0.72
C ILE A 35 -12.28 -13.90 1.30
N VAL A 36 -12.74 -12.94 2.09
CA VAL A 36 -14.10 -12.94 2.68
C VAL A 36 -15.16 -12.95 1.59
N LEU A 37 -15.01 -12.15 0.53
CA LEU A 37 -15.93 -12.15 -0.60
C LEU A 37 -15.94 -13.48 -1.35
N CYS A 38 -14.78 -14.16 -1.46
CA CYS A 38 -14.68 -15.48 -2.06
C CYS A 38 -15.37 -16.59 -1.25
N ILE A 39 -15.67 -16.38 0.03
CA ILE A 39 -16.45 -17.35 0.83
C ILE A 39 -17.85 -17.55 0.20
N ALA A 40 -18.42 -16.51 -0.42
CA ALA A 40 -19.70 -16.60 -1.12
C ALA A 40 -19.67 -17.51 -2.38
N CYS A 41 -18.50 -17.97 -2.81
CA CYS A 41 -18.39 -18.96 -3.88
C CYS A 41 -18.69 -20.39 -3.42
N PHE A 42 -18.74 -20.65 -2.12
CA PHE A 42 -19.02 -21.95 -1.53
C PHE A 42 -20.46 -21.98 -1.02
N ASP A 43 -21.20 -23.05 -1.33
CA ASP A 43 -22.60 -23.20 -0.94
C ASP A 43 -22.75 -23.78 0.47
N ASP A 44 -23.97 -23.78 0.96
CA ASP A 44 -24.29 -24.27 2.31
C ASP A 44 -23.93 -25.75 2.47
N HIS A 45 -24.02 -26.57 1.43
CA HIS A 45 -23.62 -27.98 1.50
C HIS A 45 -22.12 -28.15 1.75
N PHE A 46 -21.29 -27.36 1.07
CA PHE A 46 -19.85 -27.37 1.31
C PHE A 46 -19.51 -26.77 2.69
N LEU A 47 -20.12 -25.64 3.04
CA LEU A 47 -19.87 -24.96 4.32
C LEU A 47 -20.38 -25.77 5.53
N ALA A 48 -21.46 -26.54 5.38
CA ALA A 48 -22.01 -27.42 6.41
C ALA A 48 -21.02 -28.52 6.86
N ARG A 49 -20.00 -28.82 6.04
CA ARG A 49 -18.93 -29.76 6.42
C ARG A 49 -17.97 -29.19 7.46
N LEU A 50 -17.88 -27.85 7.55
CA LEU A 50 -16.95 -27.15 8.43
C LEU A 50 -17.67 -26.37 9.55
N LEU A 51 -18.86 -25.86 9.27
CA LEU A 51 -19.66 -25.03 10.15
C LEU A 51 -21.05 -25.66 10.30
N SER A 52 -21.66 -25.58 11.49
CA SER A 52 -23.05 -26.02 11.69
C SER A 52 -24.02 -24.99 11.11
N VAL A 53 -24.20 -25.00 9.78
CA VAL A 53 -25.15 -24.13 9.07
C VAL A 53 -26.48 -24.88 8.89
N PRO A 54 -27.63 -24.29 9.24
CA PRO A 54 -28.93 -24.87 8.91
C PRO A 54 -29.02 -25.08 7.41
N HIS A 55 -29.51 -26.25 6.97
CA HIS A 55 -29.66 -26.51 5.55
C HIS A 55 -30.73 -25.58 4.96
N SER A 56 -30.33 -24.69 4.07
CA SER A 56 -31.26 -23.96 3.20
C SER A 56 -31.95 -24.96 2.28
N LEU A 57 -33.28 -24.87 2.18
CA LEU A 57 -34.05 -25.66 1.20
C LEU A 57 -33.54 -25.34 -0.22
N PRO A 58 -33.48 -26.32 -1.14
CA PRO A 58 -33.08 -26.07 -2.51
C PRO A 58 -34.04 -25.07 -3.16
N ALA A 59 -33.54 -23.88 -3.49
CA ALA A 59 -34.29 -22.91 -4.27
C ALA A 59 -34.44 -23.47 -5.69
N HIS A 60 -35.61 -24.05 -6.00
CA HIS A 60 -35.98 -24.30 -7.39
C HIS A 60 -36.00 -22.96 -8.12
N LEU A 61 -35.00 -22.72 -8.96
CA LEU A 61 -34.93 -21.49 -9.75
C LEU A 61 -36.08 -21.49 -10.75
N THR A 62 -37.02 -20.56 -10.60
CA THR A 62 -38.08 -20.33 -11.59
C THR A 62 -37.46 -20.06 -12.97
N VAL A 63 -38.11 -20.53 -14.04
CA VAL A 63 -37.63 -20.36 -15.42
C VAL A 63 -37.31 -18.88 -15.74
N SER A 64 -38.15 -17.94 -15.29
CA SER A 64 -37.92 -16.50 -15.44
C SER A 64 -36.60 -16.04 -14.82
N HIS A 65 -36.29 -16.52 -13.61
CA HIS A 65 -35.04 -16.23 -12.93
C HIS A 65 -33.85 -16.78 -13.71
N THR A 66 -33.93 -18.03 -14.18
CA THR A 66 -32.89 -18.64 -15.01
C THR A 66 -32.64 -17.85 -16.30
N ILE A 67 -33.70 -17.39 -16.97
CA ILE A 67 -33.59 -16.54 -18.17
C ILE A 67 -32.87 -15.23 -17.84
N VAL A 68 -33.28 -14.51 -16.79
CA VAL A 68 -32.66 -13.23 -16.40
C VAL A 68 -31.19 -13.41 -16.03
N VAL A 69 -30.88 -14.42 -15.21
CA VAL A 69 -29.51 -14.77 -14.79
C VAL A 69 -28.63 -15.11 -15.99
N SER A 70 -29.16 -15.88 -16.94
CA SER A 70 -28.44 -16.26 -18.17
C SER A 70 -28.18 -15.05 -19.06
N PHE A 71 -29.17 -14.16 -19.21
CA PHE A 71 -29.06 -12.92 -19.97
C PHE A 71 -28.00 -11.99 -19.38
N VAL A 72 -28.03 -11.75 -18.06
CA VAL A 72 -27.02 -10.95 -17.36
C VAL A 72 -25.63 -11.57 -17.51
N THR A 73 -25.52 -12.90 -17.38
CA THR A 73 -24.25 -13.61 -17.57
C THR A 73 -23.71 -13.40 -18.98
N ALA A 74 -24.55 -13.51 -20.00
CA ALA A 74 -24.15 -13.30 -21.39
C ALA A 74 -23.65 -11.87 -21.63
N ILE A 75 -24.33 -10.85 -21.06
CA ILE A 75 -23.87 -9.46 -21.12
C ILE A 75 -22.49 -9.30 -20.46
N VAL A 76 -22.32 -9.81 -19.24
CA VAL A 76 -21.04 -9.70 -18.52
C VAL A 76 -19.92 -10.37 -19.30
N LEU A 77 -20.15 -11.56 -19.88
CA LEU A 77 -19.16 -12.25 -20.71
C LEU A 77 -18.82 -11.46 -21.98
N ALA A 78 -19.81 -10.90 -22.66
CA ALA A 78 -19.60 -10.09 -23.85
C ALA A 78 -18.79 -8.81 -23.54
N LEU A 79 -19.13 -8.11 -22.46
CA LEU A 79 -18.43 -6.90 -22.03
C LEU A 79 -17.02 -7.21 -21.50
N SER A 80 -16.81 -8.38 -20.88
CA SER A 80 -15.51 -8.83 -20.36
C SER A 80 -14.45 -9.02 -21.45
N TRP A 81 -14.84 -9.16 -22.73
CA TRP A 81 -13.91 -9.33 -23.84
C TRP A 81 -12.88 -8.19 -23.93
N ARG A 82 -13.30 -6.92 -23.75
CA ARG A 82 -12.40 -5.76 -23.87
C ARG A 82 -11.40 -5.70 -22.70
N PRO A 83 -11.82 -5.78 -21.41
CA PRO A 83 -10.88 -5.90 -20.29
C PRO A 83 -9.98 -7.13 -20.35
N ALA A 84 -10.50 -8.29 -20.77
CA ALA A 84 -9.69 -9.51 -20.91
C ALA A 84 -8.60 -9.33 -21.98
N ARG A 85 -8.93 -8.76 -23.13
CA ARG A 85 -7.94 -8.42 -24.16
C ARG A 85 -6.90 -7.41 -23.66
N ASN A 86 -7.31 -6.45 -22.81
CA ASN A 86 -6.39 -5.52 -22.17
C ASN A 86 -5.42 -6.25 -21.22
N LEU A 87 -5.88 -7.24 -20.45
CA LEU A 87 -5.06 -8.04 -19.53
C LEU A 87 -3.91 -8.76 -20.26
N PHE A 88 -4.17 -9.31 -21.44
CA PHE A 88 -3.15 -9.98 -22.26
C PHE A 88 -2.34 -9.02 -23.15
N SER A 89 -2.61 -7.72 -23.10
CA SER A 89 -1.88 -6.73 -23.89
C SER A 89 -0.54 -6.35 -23.24
N ARG A 90 0.43 -5.95 -24.06
CA ARG A 90 1.73 -5.44 -23.56
C ARG A 90 1.64 -4.07 -22.89
N ARG A 91 0.57 -3.31 -23.17
CA ARG A 91 0.34 -1.94 -22.65
C ARG A 91 -1.01 -1.92 -21.96
N GLN A 92 -1.04 -2.50 -20.76
CA GLN A 92 -2.26 -2.60 -19.97
C GLN A 92 -2.76 -1.20 -19.56
N LEU A 93 -4.00 -0.89 -19.93
CA LEU A 93 -4.71 0.29 -19.47
C LEU A 93 -5.31 0.02 -18.09
N MET A 94 -4.96 0.88 -17.15
CA MET A 94 -5.38 0.85 -15.75
C MET A 94 -6.49 1.87 -15.51
N ASN A 95 -7.45 1.53 -14.64
CA ASN A 95 -8.57 2.41 -14.28
C ASN A 95 -9.29 2.96 -15.53
N ALA A 96 -9.41 2.10 -16.55
CA ALA A 96 -9.86 2.47 -17.88
C ALA A 96 -11.27 1.97 -18.13
N SER A 97 -12.06 2.82 -18.77
CA SER A 97 -13.45 2.51 -19.12
C SER A 97 -13.55 2.09 -20.58
N PHE A 98 -14.21 0.96 -20.83
CA PHE A 98 -14.33 0.37 -22.16
C PHE A 98 -15.70 0.57 -22.78
N GLU A 99 -16.69 1.06 -22.02
CA GLU A 99 -18.03 1.38 -22.49
C GLU A 99 -18.69 2.48 -21.63
N PRO A 100 -19.76 3.14 -22.11
CA PRO A 100 -20.31 4.35 -21.48
C PRO A 100 -21.05 4.16 -20.15
N LEU A 101 -21.53 2.94 -19.85
CA LEU A 101 -22.32 2.63 -18.65
C LEU A 101 -21.45 2.16 -17.47
N HIS A 102 -20.15 2.04 -17.69
CA HIS A 102 -19.14 1.60 -16.74
C HIS A 102 -19.41 0.25 -16.03
N LEU A 103 -20.08 -0.68 -16.70
CA LEU A 103 -20.52 -1.98 -16.19
C LEU A 103 -19.36 -2.98 -16.00
N VAL A 104 -18.42 -3.08 -16.95
CA VAL A 104 -17.29 -4.03 -16.88
C VAL A 104 -16.01 -3.37 -17.39
N ASN A 105 -15.10 -3.04 -16.46
CA ASN A 105 -13.92 -2.23 -16.72
C ASN A 105 -12.68 -2.75 -15.99
N THR A 106 -11.52 -2.12 -16.24
CA THR A 106 -10.30 -2.41 -15.48
C THR A 106 -10.16 -1.43 -14.34
N TYR A 107 -10.03 -1.96 -13.13
CA TYR A 107 -9.70 -1.19 -11.93
C TYR A 107 -8.48 -1.81 -11.28
N GLY A 108 -7.53 -0.98 -10.88
CA GLY A 108 -6.31 -1.44 -10.25
C GLY A 108 -5.73 -0.37 -9.34
N ALA A 109 -5.26 -0.80 -8.17
CA ALA A 109 -4.50 0.06 -7.28
C ALA A 109 -3.05 0.26 -7.78
N PHE A 110 -2.48 -0.72 -8.50
CA PHE A 110 -1.08 -0.70 -8.97
C PHE A 110 -1.00 -1.06 -10.45
N GLY A 111 -0.59 -0.10 -11.28
CA GLY A 111 -0.46 -0.29 -12.74
C GLY A 111 0.90 -0.75 -13.21
N ALA A 112 1.89 -0.60 -12.35
CA ALA A 112 3.22 -1.12 -12.54
C ALA A 112 3.78 -1.46 -11.16
N VAL A 113 4.60 -2.51 -11.10
CA VAL A 113 5.38 -2.83 -9.91
C VAL A 113 6.71 -2.08 -10.03
N THR A 114 7.01 -1.24 -9.04
CA THR A 114 8.28 -0.52 -8.97
C THR A 114 9.44 -1.51 -8.90
N ARG A 115 10.44 -1.35 -9.78
CA ARG A 115 11.65 -2.19 -9.79
C ARG A 115 12.72 -1.74 -8.79
N GLU A 116 12.69 -0.46 -8.43
CA GLU A 116 13.61 0.13 -7.47
C GLU A 116 12.82 0.55 -6.23
N ARG A 117 13.40 0.33 -5.04
CA ARG A 117 12.82 0.75 -3.78
C ARG A 117 13.49 2.04 -3.33
N LEU A 118 12.91 3.17 -3.72
CA LEU A 118 13.27 4.46 -3.15
C LEU A 118 12.50 4.67 -1.84
N GLU A 119 13.16 5.30 -0.89
CA GLU A 119 12.61 5.67 0.42
C GLU A 119 13.02 7.10 0.75
N VAL A 120 12.10 7.83 1.36
CA VAL A 120 12.40 9.11 2.00
C VAL A 120 12.72 8.84 3.46
N VAL A 121 13.93 9.24 3.88
CA VAL A 121 14.38 9.18 5.27
C VAL A 121 14.26 10.59 5.84
N ILE A 122 13.49 10.74 6.93
CA ILE A 122 13.31 12.01 7.63
C ILE A 122 14.30 12.04 8.79
N GLU A 123 15.06 13.12 8.88
CA GLU A 123 16.05 13.33 9.94
C GLU A 123 15.77 14.66 10.65
N GLY A 124 15.99 14.69 11.96
CA GLY A 124 15.98 15.92 12.75
C GLY A 124 17.31 16.19 13.42
N THR A 125 17.56 17.44 13.79
CA THR A 125 18.69 17.86 14.63
C THR A 125 18.27 18.97 15.60
N ASP A 126 18.84 18.96 16.79
CA ASP A 126 18.75 19.99 17.84
C ASP A 126 19.94 20.96 17.82
N ALA A 127 20.88 20.78 16.89
CA ALA A 127 22.00 21.68 16.66
C ALA A 127 21.55 23.12 16.38
N GLU A 128 22.38 24.09 16.78
CA GLU A 128 22.09 25.51 16.57
C GLU A 128 22.11 25.89 15.08
N PHE A 129 22.97 25.24 14.29
CA PHE A 129 23.11 25.47 12.87
C PHE A 129 22.98 24.17 12.08
N ALA A 130 22.27 24.21 10.95
CA ALA A 130 22.13 23.08 10.02
C ALA A 130 23.33 22.95 9.08
N ASP A 131 24.52 22.76 9.65
CA ASP A 131 25.77 22.56 8.92
C ASP A 131 26.17 21.08 8.84
N VAL A 132 27.39 20.82 8.34
CA VAL A 132 27.91 19.47 8.14
C VAL A 132 28.30 18.80 9.46
N SER A 133 28.52 19.59 10.53
CA SER A 133 28.88 19.09 11.86
C SER A 133 27.66 18.72 12.70
N ALA A 134 26.46 19.17 12.31
CA ALA A 134 25.23 18.84 12.99
C ALA A 134 24.97 17.32 13.01
N GLU A 135 24.61 16.79 14.17
CA GLU A 135 24.19 15.41 14.32
C GLU A 135 22.73 15.27 13.88
N TRP A 136 22.51 14.51 12.81
CA TRP A 136 21.19 14.23 12.26
C TRP A 136 20.72 12.85 12.70
N ARG A 137 19.53 12.79 13.29
CA ARG A 137 18.94 11.55 13.83
C ARG A 137 17.66 11.20 13.07
N GLU A 138 17.55 9.95 12.63
CA GLU A 138 16.45 9.45 11.80
C GLU A 138 15.17 9.19 12.61
N TYR A 139 14.03 9.54 12.02
CA TYR A 139 12.72 9.07 12.50
C TYR A 139 12.45 7.66 11.95
N GLU A 140 12.15 6.71 12.85
CA GLU A 140 11.88 5.34 12.43
C GLU A 140 10.39 5.10 12.19
N PHE A 141 10.08 4.45 11.07
CA PHE A 141 8.73 4.09 10.65
C PHE A 141 8.38 2.66 11.07
N LYS A 142 7.09 2.32 11.17
CA LYS A 142 6.64 1.05 11.78
C LYS A 142 6.86 -0.17 10.89
N GLY A 143 6.57 -0.04 9.60
CA GLY A 143 6.65 -1.11 8.63
C GLY A 143 7.65 -0.85 7.51
N LYS A 144 7.81 0.39 7.07
CA LYS A 144 8.68 0.73 5.93
C LYS A 144 10.18 0.50 6.24
N PRO A 145 11.02 0.20 5.24
CA PRO A 145 12.47 0.14 5.41
C PRO A 145 13.06 1.42 6.02
N GLY A 146 14.03 1.25 6.92
CA GLY A 146 14.72 2.32 7.64
C GLY A 146 16.11 1.84 8.04
N ASP A 147 16.28 1.39 9.28
CA ASP A 147 17.51 0.71 9.70
C ASP A 147 17.81 -0.49 8.78
N VAL A 148 19.03 -0.53 8.26
CA VAL A 148 19.53 -1.57 7.36
C VAL A 148 19.61 -2.94 8.02
N ASN A 149 19.67 -2.98 9.35
CA ASN A 149 19.69 -4.22 10.13
C ASN A 149 18.29 -4.71 10.51
N ARG A 150 17.24 -3.94 10.22
CA ARG A 150 15.88 -4.35 10.52
C ARG A 150 15.33 -5.29 9.45
N PRO A 151 14.81 -6.47 9.81
CA PRO A 151 14.15 -7.35 8.85
C PRO A 151 12.90 -6.68 8.25
N PRO A 152 12.48 -7.09 7.05
CA PRO A 152 11.20 -6.68 6.47
C PRO A 152 10.03 -6.98 7.41
N CYS A 153 9.13 -6.02 7.56
CA CYS A 153 7.94 -6.17 8.40
C CYS A 153 6.79 -6.83 7.63
N ILE A 154 6.10 -7.78 8.27
CA ILE A 154 4.76 -8.22 7.83
C ILE A 154 3.74 -7.20 8.37
N VAL A 155 3.03 -6.55 7.46
CA VAL A 155 2.17 -5.38 7.74
C VAL A 155 0.70 -5.80 7.74
N SER A 156 0.35 -6.74 6.87
CA SER A 156 -0.87 -7.53 6.83
C SER A 156 -1.24 -8.07 8.21
N PRO A 157 -2.49 -7.90 8.68
CA PRO A 157 -3.63 -7.25 8.01
C PRO A 157 -3.70 -5.72 8.19
N TYR A 158 -2.82 -5.13 9.00
CA TYR A 158 -2.91 -3.71 9.35
C TYR A 158 -2.42 -2.79 8.23
N HIS A 159 -2.84 -1.53 8.25
CA HIS A 159 -2.43 -0.51 7.29
C HIS A 159 -1.78 0.68 8.02
N TRP A 160 -0.45 0.73 8.09
CA TRP A 160 0.26 1.88 8.64
C TRP A 160 0.15 3.06 7.67
N LYS A 161 -0.85 3.93 7.89
CA LYS A 161 -1.18 5.01 6.94
C LYS A 161 -0.01 5.92 6.60
N LEU A 162 0.81 6.29 7.59
CA LEU A 162 1.96 7.16 7.36
C LEU A 162 3.02 6.45 6.51
N ASP A 163 3.42 5.22 6.88
CA ASP A 163 4.35 4.39 6.10
C ASP A 163 3.90 4.20 4.65
N TRP A 164 2.59 3.97 4.45
CA TRP A 164 1.99 3.83 3.13
C TRP A 164 2.07 5.11 2.31
N GLN A 165 1.72 6.25 2.91
CA GLN A 165 1.84 7.56 2.25
C GLN A 165 3.29 7.89 1.91
N MET A 166 4.23 7.58 2.80
CA MET A 166 5.66 7.76 2.57
C MET A 166 6.20 6.89 1.44
N TRP A 167 5.68 5.66 1.27
CA TRP A 167 6.03 4.82 0.13
C TRP A 167 5.66 5.48 -1.21
N PHE A 168 4.50 6.14 -1.30
CA PHE A 168 4.14 6.94 -2.48
C PHE A 168 4.97 8.23 -2.60
N ALA A 169 5.23 8.92 -1.49
CA ALA A 169 6.05 10.13 -1.49
C ALA A 169 7.46 9.87 -2.04
N ALA A 170 8.02 8.68 -1.79
CA ALA A 170 9.32 8.31 -2.32
C ALA A 170 9.37 8.12 -3.84
N MET A 171 8.23 8.04 -4.53
CA MET A 171 8.17 7.86 -5.99
C MET A 171 8.21 9.17 -6.77
N SER A 172 8.07 10.33 -6.12
CA SER A 172 8.00 11.62 -6.80
C SER A 172 8.50 12.78 -5.93
N PRO A 173 8.86 13.93 -6.51
CA PRO A 173 9.31 15.10 -5.74
C PRO A 173 8.32 15.55 -4.65
N PRO A 174 8.80 16.23 -3.60
CA PRO A 174 7.97 16.63 -2.45
C PRO A 174 6.83 17.57 -2.82
N ASP A 175 6.98 18.37 -3.88
CA ASP A 175 5.97 19.36 -4.32
C ASP A 175 4.64 18.72 -4.75
N LEU A 176 4.67 17.43 -5.13
CA LEU A 176 3.46 16.66 -5.45
C LEU A 176 2.77 16.10 -4.20
N HIS A 177 3.34 16.32 -3.02
CA HIS A 177 2.85 15.83 -1.72
C HIS A 177 2.75 16.96 -0.68
N PRO A 178 1.79 17.91 -0.80
CA PRO A 178 1.65 19.04 0.13
C PRO A 178 1.53 18.62 1.61
N TRP A 179 0.97 17.45 1.86
CA TRP A 179 0.85 16.88 3.21
C TRP A 179 2.22 16.60 3.86
N PHE A 180 3.28 16.40 3.08
CA PHE A 180 4.62 16.14 3.59
C PHE A 180 5.21 17.37 4.28
N PHE A 181 4.98 18.57 3.72
CA PHE A 181 5.38 19.82 4.37
C PHE A 181 4.60 20.06 5.66
N ALA A 182 3.30 19.72 5.68
CA ALA A 182 2.52 19.75 6.91
C ALA A 182 3.06 18.76 7.96
N LEU A 183 3.45 17.55 7.55
CA LEU A 183 4.12 16.58 8.43
C LEU A 183 5.40 17.17 9.03
N VAL A 184 6.27 17.75 8.21
CA VAL A 184 7.53 18.37 8.65
C VAL A 184 7.28 19.50 9.66
N GLN A 185 6.30 20.37 9.37
CA GLN A 185 5.91 21.42 10.30
C GLN A 185 5.47 20.84 11.65
N ARG A 186 4.58 19.83 11.65
CA ARG A 186 4.10 19.20 12.88
C ARG A 186 5.19 18.48 13.66
N LEU A 187 6.20 17.95 12.97
CA LEU A 187 7.38 17.36 13.61
C LEU A 187 8.26 18.42 14.27
N LEU A 188 8.48 19.58 13.61
CA LEU A 188 9.19 20.72 14.20
C LEU A 188 8.42 21.33 15.39
N GLU A 189 7.09 21.26 15.37
CA GLU A 189 6.23 21.67 16.50
C GLU A 189 6.20 20.63 17.63
N GLY A 190 6.73 19.42 17.41
CA GLY A 190 6.72 18.33 18.39
C GLY A 190 5.33 17.73 18.65
N GLU A 191 4.42 17.74 17.68
CA GLU A 191 3.04 17.29 17.91
C GLU A 191 2.97 15.79 18.28
N HIS A 192 2.63 15.48 19.52
CA HIS A 192 2.56 14.11 20.04
C HIS A 192 1.68 13.15 19.21
N LYS A 193 0.56 13.62 18.65
CA LYS A 193 -0.32 12.79 17.82
C LYS A 193 0.38 12.31 16.55
N ILE A 194 1.22 13.15 15.96
CA ILE A 194 2.01 12.84 14.78
C ILE A 194 3.19 11.94 15.15
N LEU A 195 3.89 12.23 16.25
CA LEU A 195 4.99 11.40 16.72
C LEU A 195 4.57 9.94 16.97
N ARG A 196 3.33 9.69 17.45
CA ARG A 196 2.78 8.33 17.62
C ARG A 196 2.59 7.53 16.33
N LEU A 197 2.67 8.18 15.17
CA LEU A 197 2.63 7.49 13.87
C LEU A 197 3.96 6.79 13.57
N PHE A 198 5.07 7.28 14.12
CA PHE A 198 6.39 6.68 14.03
C PHE A 198 6.55 5.51 15.01
N ALA A 199 7.51 4.63 14.73
CA ALA A 199 7.93 3.58 15.66
C ALA A 199 8.82 4.15 16.76
N HIS A 200 9.77 5.00 16.38
CA HIS A 200 10.69 5.68 17.27
C HIS A 200 10.90 7.13 16.82
N SER A 201 10.81 8.05 17.78
CA SER A 201 11.18 9.45 17.59
C SER A 201 12.50 9.71 18.32
N PRO A 202 13.52 10.27 17.64
CA PRO A 202 14.81 10.57 18.28
C PRO A 202 14.79 11.78 19.21
N PHE A 203 13.63 12.45 19.34
CA PHE A 203 13.44 13.71 20.07
C PHE A 203 12.28 13.58 21.08
N PRO A 204 12.42 12.77 22.15
CA PRO A 204 11.34 12.53 23.11
C PRO A 204 11.06 13.73 24.02
N ASP A 205 12.09 14.52 24.35
CA ASP A 205 12.00 15.57 25.39
C ASP A 205 11.69 16.95 24.80
N ALA A 206 12.26 17.28 23.64
CA ALA A 206 12.09 18.56 22.98
C ALA A 206 12.13 18.37 21.45
N PRO A 207 11.32 19.13 20.68
CA PRO A 207 11.30 19.01 19.22
C PRO A 207 12.64 19.42 18.59
N PRO A 208 12.98 18.88 17.41
CA PRO A 208 14.18 19.28 16.70
C PRO A 208 14.09 20.74 16.23
N LYS A 209 15.25 21.41 16.13
CA LYS A 209 15.35 22.77 15.56
C LYS A 209 15.27 22.75 14.04
N PHE A 210 15.80 21.70 13.42
CA PHE A 210 15.77 21.51 11.98
C PHE A 210 15.32 20.10 11.61
N ILE A 211 14.60 20.00 10.49
CA ILE A 211 14.25 18.73 9.85
C ILE A 211 14.69 18.78 8.40
N ARG A 212 15.28 17.69 7.92
CA ARG A 212 15.59 17.48 6.52
C ARG A 212 15.09 16.11 6.07
N ALA A 213 15.11 15.86 4.78
CA ALA A 213 14.85 14.53 4.27
C ALA A 213 15.76 14.17 3.09
N GLY A 214 16.22 12.93 3.06
CA GLY A 214 17.04 12.37 1.99
C GLY A 214 16.31 11.28 1.22
N TRP A 215 16.58 11.20 -0.08
CA TRP A 215 16.21 10.05 -0.89
C TRP A 215 17.29 8.99 -0.84
N TYR A 216 16.87 7.77 -0.52
CA TYR A 216 17.74 6.61 -0.46
C TYR A 216 17.17 5.47 -1.29
N ARG A 217 18.06 4.74 -1.94
CA ARG A 217 17.74 3.48 -2.60
C ARG A 217 18.02 2.33 -1.65
N TYR A 218 17.04 1.47 -1.46
CA TYR A 218 17.14 0.25 -0.67
C TYR A 218 17.15 -0.98 -1.58
N GLN A 219 18.04 -1.91 -1.27
CA GLN A 219 18.14 -3.20 -1.95
C GLN A 219 18.33 -4.30 -0.89
N PHE A 220 17.83 -5.50 -1.15
CA PHE A 220 18.15 -6.63 -0.28
C PHE A 220 19.64 -6.96 -0.39
N THR A 221 20.25 -7.25 0.75
CA THR A 221 21.61 -7.79 0.81
C THR A 221 21.66 -9.22 0.28
N LYS A 222 22.87 -9.72 0.01
CA LYS A 222 23.05 -11.11 -0.40
C LYS A 222 22.91 -12.05 0.81
N PRO A 223 22.45 -13.30 0.61
CA PRO A 223 22.47 -14.30 1.67
C PRO A 223 23.88 -14.44 2.28
N GLY A 224 23.97 -14.37 3.61
CA GLY A 224 25.23 -14.44 4.37
C GLY A 224 25.79 -13.10 4.86
N GLU A 225 25.25 -11.98 4.39
CA GLU A 225 25.54 -10.65 4.96
C GLU A 225 24.76 -10.43 6.27
N ARG A 226 25.30 -9.60 7.18
CA ARG A 226 24.68 -9.36 8.51
C ARG A 226 23.45 -8.44 8.46
N SER A 227 23.45 -7.48 7.55
CA SER A 227 22.34 -6.52 7.39
C SER A 227 21.29 -7.10 6.43
N TRP A 228 20.03 -6.66 6.54
CA TRP A 228 18.94 -7.07 5.64
C TRP A 228 18.87 -6.20 4.39
N TRP A 229 19.33 -4.95 4.50
CA TRP A 229 19.26 -3.96 3.43
C TRP A 229 20.62 -3.34 3.15
N MET A 230 20.86 -3.05 1.87
CA MET A 230 21.87 -2.12 1.41
C MET A 230 21.19 -0.80 1.11
N ARG A 231 21.74 0.29 1.63
CA ARG A 231 21.19 1.64 1.50
C ARG A 231 22.19 2.55 0.82
N THR A 232 21.76 3.20 -0.25
CA THR A 232 22.58 4.16 -1.01
C THR A 232 21.88 5.49 -1.07
N TYR A 233 22.57 6.57 -0.67
CA TYR A 233 22.06 7.93 -0.83
C TYR A 233 21.94 8.27 -2.32
N VAL A 234 20.80 8.85 -2.71
CA VAL A 234 20.52 9.22 -4.10
C VAL A 234 20.60 10.73 -4.27
N ALA A 235 19.80 11.48 -3.50
CA ALA A 235 19.72 12.92 -3.57
C ALA A 235 19.04 13.50 -2.33
N GLU A 236 19.12 14.82 -2.18
CA GLU A 236 18.35 15.54 -1.18
C GLU A 236 16.88 15.53 -1.59
N TYR A 237 15.98 15.16 -0.68
CA TYR A 237 14.54 15.21 -0.91
C TYR A 237 13.95 16.52 -0.41
N LEU A 238 14.39 16.96 0.77
CA LEU A 238 13.99 18.21 1.40
C LEU A 238 15.22 18.81 2.10
N PRO A 239 15.60 20.06 1.78
CA PRO A 239 16.67 20.73 2.50
C PRO A 239 16.28 20.99 3.96
N PRO A 240 17.24 21.32 4.84
CA PRO A 240 16.95 21.68 6.23
C PRO A 240 15.89 22.78 6.36
N MET A 241 14.76 22.44 6.97
CA MET A 241 13.67 23.35 7.31
C MET A 241 13.64 23.61 8.82
N THR A 242 13.22 24.80 9.22
CA THR A 242 13.04 25.20 10.62
C THR A 242 11.77 26.03 10.78
N LEU A 243 11.25 26.15 12.00
CA LEU A 243 10.15 27.04 12.31
C LEU A 243 10.67 28.46 12.44
N ARG A 244 10.14 29.40 11.65
CA ARG A 244 10.36 30.83 11.86
C ARG A 244 9.00 31.52 11.91
N ASN A 245 8.64 32.09 13.07
CA ASN A 245 7.39 32.83 13.33
C ASN A 245 6.17 32.36 12.51
N GLY A 246 5.78 31.09 12.62
CA GLY A 246 4.50 30.56 12.14
C GLY A 246 4.44 30.06 10.69
N SER A 247 5.52 30.13 9.91
CA SER A 247 5.59 29.53 8.56
C SER A 247 6.92 28.81 8.30
N THR A 248 6.85 27.72 7.54
CA THR A 248 8.00 26.89 7.15
C THR A 248 8.61 27.48 5.86
N GLU A 249 9.84 28.02 5.90
CA GLU A 249 10.56 28.48 4.69
C GLU A 249 11.85 27.71 4.43
N LEU A 250 12.18 27.54 3.15
CA LEU A 250 13.40 26.93 2.62
C LEU A 250 14.57 27.91 2.78
N ARG A 251 15.55 27.61 3.63
CA ARG A 251 16.77 28.43 3.70
C ARG A 251 17.73 28.01 2.59
N GLN A 252 17.66 28.66 1.42
CA GLN A 252 18.68 28.50 0.38
C GLN A 252 20.03 28.99 0.91
N ARG A 253 21.07 28.17 0.77
CA ARG A 253 22.45 28.53 1.11
C ARG A 253 22.92 29.66 0.19
N SER A 254 23.40 30.75 0.79
CA SER A 254 24.23 31.78 0.14
C SER A 254 25.64 31.27 -0.11
#